data_AF-A0A2P1PP85-F1
#
_entry.id   AF-A0A2P1PP85-F1
#
_cell.length_a   1.000
_cell.length_b   1.000
_cell.length_c   1.000
_cell.angle_alpha   90.00
_cell.angle_beta   90.00
_cell.angle_gamma   90.00
#
_symmetry.space_group_name_H-M   'P 1'
#
loop_
_entity.id
_entity.type
_entity.pdbx_description
1 polymer ?
#
loop_
_entity_poly.entity_id
_entity_poly.type
_entity_poly.pdbx_seq_one_letter_code
_entity_poly.pdbx_strand_id
1 'polypeptide(L)'
;MLVIHSPLGALHLIAALAAVILGAIVFRSRKATRWHRRVGYGYAATMLATNVSALCIFGLSGTFNMLHGFAILSLSSLAFGMMPVLRGRPEGIRFDQHLKFMSWSYIGLIAALVAESATRIGMPILVANGYTPRPWFWALVGLASFLVAGVGALILRRQEPGLQRYRPRPRANRGETVDAASS
;
A
#
# COMPACT_ATOMS: atom_id res chain seq x y z
N MET A 1 26.01 -6.08 -11.83
CA MET A 1 25.97 -7.30 -11.00
C MET A 1 24.58 -7.47 -10.42
N LEU A 2 24.00 -8.67 -10.53
CA LEU A 2 22.58 -8.99 -10.30
C LEU A 2 21.97 -8.43 -9.00
N VAL A 3 20.69 -8.08 -9.08
CA VAL A 3 19.83 -7.43 -8.06
C VAL A 3 19.60 -8.28 -6.79
N ILE A 4 20.21 -9.47 -6.66
CA ILE A 4 20.04 -10.39 -5.53
C ILE A 4 21.41 -10.69 -4.91
N HIS A 5 21.86 -9.83 -4.00
CA HIS A 5 23.07 -10.07 -3.19
C HIS A 5 22.75 -10.64 -1.80
N SER A 6 21.47 -10.90 -1.50
CA SER A 6 21.04 -11.56 -0.26
C SER A 6 19.67 -12.24 -0.39
N PRO A 7 19.41 -13.32 0.38
CA PRO A 7 18.10 -13.95 0.43
C PRO A 7 16.98 -12.97 0.81
N LEU A 8 17.29 -12.00 1.68
CA LEU A 8 16.36 -10.97 2.12
C LEU A 8 15.98 -10.00 0.98
N GLY A 9 16.94 -9.61 0.14
CA GLY A 9 16.67 -8.79 -1.04
C GLY A 9 15.80 -9.51 -2.08
N ALA A 10 16.05 -10.81 -2.29
CA ALA A 10 15.19 -11.65 -3.14
C ALA A 10 13.76 -11.74 -2.60
N LEU A 11 13.61 -12.02 -1.31
CA LEU A 11 12.31 -12.05 -0.64
C LEU A 11 11.58 -10.71 -0.80
N HIS A 12 12.26 -9.59 -0.55
CA HIS A 12 11.71 -8.26 -0.71
C HIS A 12 11.19 -8.03 -2.12
N LEU A 13 12.01 -8.32 -3.15
CA LEU A 13 11.64 -8.13 -4.55
C LEU A 13 10.42 -8.98 -4.95
N ILE A 14 10.44 -10.27 -4.61
CA ILE A 14 9.34 -11.19 -4.95
C ILE A 14 8.06 -10.76 -4.24
N ALA A 15 8.15 -10.42 -2.95
CA ALA A 15 7.01 -9.92 -2.18
C ALA A 15 6.46 -8.60 -2.75
N ALA A 16 7.33 -7.67 -3.14
CA ALA A 16 6.94 -6.38 -3.71
C ALA A 16 6.20 -6.58 -5.04
N LEU A 17 6.72 -7.42 -5.93
CA LEU A 17 6.07 -7.75 -7.21
C LEU A 17 4.70 -8.39 -6.99
N ALA A 18 4.62 -9.36 -6.06
CA ALA A 18 3.35 -9.98 -5.70
C ALA A 18 2.36 -8.96 -5.12
N ALA A 19 2.81 -8.04 -4.26
CA ALA A 19 1.99 -6.98 -3.68
C ALA A 19 1.45 -6.02 -4.76
N VAL A 20 2.25 -5.67 -5.77
CA VAL A 20 1.81 -4.80 -6.88
C VAL A 20 0.69 -5.47 -7.66
N ILE A 21 0.85 -6.75 -8.00
CA ILE A 21 -0.12 -7.53 -8.78
C ILE A 21 -1.40 -7.75 -7.95
N LEU A 22 -1.29 -8.26 -6.73
CA LEU A 22 -2.43 -8.54 -5.87
C LEU A 22 -3.19 -7.26 -5.52
N GLY A 23 -2.49 -6.16 -5.22
CA GLY A 23 -3.11 -4.87 -4.97
C GLY A 23 -3.89 -4.35 -6.17
N ALA A 24 -3.37 -4.51 -7.39
CA ALA A 24 -4.10 -4.17 -8.62
C ALA A 24 -5.39 -4.98 -8.78
N ILE A 25 -5.33 -6.28 -8.47
CA ILE A 25 -6.49 -7.18 -8.51
C ILE A 25 -7.52 -6.77 -7.43
N VAL A 26 -7.09 -6.45 -6.21
CA VAL A 26 -7.95 -5.97 -5.12
C VAL A 26 -8.66 -4.67 -5.52
N PHE A 27 -7.95 -3.74 -6.16
CA PHE A 27 -8.49 -2.47 -6.58
C PHE A 27 -9.57 -2.61 -7.66
N ARG A 28 -9.38 -3.53 -8.62
CA ARG A 28 -10.38 -3.83 -9.67
C ARG A 28 -11.52 -4.75 -9.21
N SER A 29 -11.33 -5.51 -8.14
CA SER A 29 -12.34 -6.46 -7.65
C SER A 29 -13.54 -5.76 -7.02
N ARG A 30 -14.74 -6.36 -7.19
CA ARG A 30 -15.95 -5.96 -6.44
C ARG A 30 -15.71 -6.11 -4.94
N LYS A 31 -15.98 -5.04 -4.19
CA LYS A 31 -15.72 -4.99 -2.73
C LYS A 31 -16.71 -5.88 -1.96
N ALA A 32 -16.38 -6.21 -0.71
CA ALA A 32 -17.16 -7.07 0.18
C ALA A 32 -17.40 -8.54 -0.27
N THR A 33 -16.83 -8.98 -1.39
CA THR A 33 -16.95 -10.37 -1.88
C THR A 33 -15.98 -11.34 -1.18
N ARG A 34 -16.25 -12.65 -1.25
CA ARG A 34 -15.30 -13.69 -0.80
C ARG A 34 -13.97 -13.60 -1.55
N TRP A 35 -14.04 -13.31 -2.85
CA TRP A 35 -12.86 -13.12 -3.71
C TRP A 35 -12.02 -11.92 -3.24
N HIS A 36 -12.63 -10.75 -3.05
CA HIS A 36 -11.95 -9.56 -2.54
C HIS A 36 -11.24 -9.81 -1.22
N ARG A 37 -11.85 -10.57 -0.29
CA ARG A 37 -11.21 -10.93 0.97
C ARG A 37 -9.98 -11.81 0.79
N ARG A 38 -10.07 -12.88 -0.01
CA ARG A 38 -8.94 -13.79 -0.24
C ARG A 38 -7.75 -13.07 -0.87
N VAL A 39 -7.99 -12.32 -1.95
CA VAL A 39 -6.93 -11.54 -2.61
C VAL A 39 -6.44 -10.41 -1.70
N GLY A 40 -7.34 -9.76 -0.95
CA GLY A 40 -7.01 -8.70 0.01
C GLY A 40 -6.06 -9.17 1.12
N TYR A 41 -6.28 -10.36 1.67
CA TYR A 41 -5.34 -10.96 2.62
C TYR A 41 -4.00 -11.33 1.97
N GLY A 42 -4.01 -11.85 0.74
CA GLY A 42 -2.77 -12.09 -0.01
C GLY A 42 -1.98 -10.81 -0.24
N TYR A 43 -2.65 -9.73 -0.64
CA TYR A 43 -2.05 -8.40 -0.76
C TYR A 43 -1.49 -7.92 0.58
N ALA A 44 -2.26 -8.01 1.67
CA ALA A 44 -1.80 -7.56 2.99
C ALA A 44 -0.56 -8.35 3.48
N ALA A 45 -0.54 -9.67 3.26
CA ALA A 45 0.60 -10.52 3.65
C ALA A 45 1.87 -10.18 2.85
N THR A 46 1.75 -10.06 1.52
CA THR A 46 2.87 -9.69 0.64
C THR A 46 3.37 -8.28 0.90
N MET A 47 2.45 -7.33 1.15
CA MET A 47 2.79 -5.96 1.53
C MET A 47 3.50 -5.89 2.89
N LEU A 48 3.06 -6.69 3.88
CA LEU A 48 3.72 -6.78 5.17
C LEU A 48 5.15 -7.34 5.02
N ALA A 49 5.33 -8.42 4.27
CA ALA A 49 6.65 -8.97 3.98
C ALA A 49 7.55 -7.97 3.27
N THR A 50 7.01 -7.21 2.31
CA THR A 50 7.72 -6.14 1.59
C THR A 50 8.20 -5.04 2.56
N ASN A 51 7.32 -4.52 3.41
CA ASN A 51 7.65 -3.44 4.33
C ASN A 51 8.64 -3.89 5.42
N VAL A 52 8.44 -5.07 6.02
CA VAL A 52 9.35 -5.59 7.05
C VAL A 52 10.73 -5.85 6.46
N SER A 53 10.81 -6.50 5.30
CA SER A 53 12.10 -6.72 4.64
C SER A 53 12.78 -5.41 4.24
N ALA A 54 12.04 -4.41 3.75
CA ALA A 54 12.59 -3.09 3.42
C ALA A 54 13.28 -2.43 4.62
N LEU A 55 12.68 -2.52 5.81
CA LEU A 55 13.25 -1.96 7.05
C LEU A 55 14.51 -2.68 7.52
N CYS A 56 14.76 -3.89 7.03
CA CYS A 56 15.95 -4.68 7.35
C CYS A 56 17.05 -4.58 6.28
N ILE A 57 16.80 -3.91 5.14
CA ILE A 57 17.76 -3.79 4.03
C ILE A 57 18.49 -2.44 4.08
N PHE A 58 19.75 -2.47 4.50
CA PHE A 58 20.61 -1.28 4.57
C PHE A 58 21.54 -1.11 3.36
N GLY A 59 21.44 -1.96 2.33
CA GLY A 59 22.42 -2.03 1.24
C GLY A 59 22.53 -0.80 0.32
N LEU A 60 21.68 0.23 0.48
CA LEU A 60 21.74 1.45 -0.34
C LEU A 60 22.65 2.53 0.26
N SER A 61 22.62 2.70 1.59
CA SER A 61 23.38 3.76 2.30
C SER A 61 24.16 3.26 3.51
N GLY A 62 24.05 1.97 3.85
CA GLY A 62 24.59 1.40 5.10
C GLY A 62 23.84 1.82 6.36
N THR A 63 22.93 2.79 6.25
CA THR A 63 22.20 3.42 7.36
C THR A 63 20.74 3.63 7.02
N PHE A 64 19.94 4.02 8.01
CA PHE A 64 18.55 4.42 7.81
C PHE A 64 18.46 5.58 6.82
N ASN A 65 17.54 5.48 5.86
CA ASN A 65 17.39 6.46 4.76
C ASN A 65 15.92 6.71 4.42
N MET A 66 15.69 7.55 3.40
CA MET A 66 14.35 7.96 2.96
C MET A 66 13.43 6.77 2.62
N LEU A 67 13.96 5.68 2.05
CA LEU A 67 13.17 4.49 1.70
C LEU A 67 12.66 3.76 2.94
N HIS A 68 13.42 3.76 4.04
CA HIS A 68 12.95 3.21 5.32
C HIS A 68 11.79 4.04 5.88
N GLY A 69 11.90 5.38 5.79
CA GLY A 69 10.80 6.28 6.14
C GLY A 69 9.52 5.99 5.35
N PHE A 70 9.63 5.76 4.04
CA PHE A 70 8.49 5.36 3.21
C PHE A 70 7.94 3.98 3.57
N ALA A 71 8.80 3.01 3.92
CA ALA A 71 8.36 1.70 4.41
C ALA A 71 7.58 1.80 5.72
N ILE A 72 8.00 2.66 6.66
CA ILE A 72 7.24 2.93 7.90
C ILE A 72 5.87 3.52 7.58
N LEU A 73 5.83 4.58 6.76
CA LEU A 73 4.57 5.23 6.36
C LEU A 73 3.63 4.24 5.67
N SER A 74 4.17 3.42 4.78
CA SER A 74 3.42 2.36 4.10
C SER A 74 2.89 1.32 5.09
N LEU A 75 3.71 0.85 6.01
CA LEU A 75 3.32 -0.11 7.03
C LEU A 75 2.22 0.44 7.94
N SER A 76 2.31 1.71 8.35
CA SER A 76 1.25 2.39 9.10
C SER A 76 -0.05 2.44 8.32
N SER A 77 -0.01 2.79 7.03
CA SER A 77 -1.21 2.82 6.18
C SER A 77 -1.85 1.45 6.04
N LEU A 78 -1.05 0.38 5.86
CA LEU A 78 -1.53 -0.99 5.81
C LEU A 78 -2.17 -1.40 7.14
N ALA A 79 -1.54 -1.08 8.28
CA ALA A 79 -2.05 -1.39 9.60
C ALA A 79 -3.41 -0.73 9.85
N PHE A 80 -3.54 0.57 9.55
CA PHE A 80 -4.82 1.28 9.68
C PHE A 80 -5.87 0.78 8.69
N GLY A 81 -5.47 0.35 7.49
CA GLY A 81 -6.36 -0.25 6.51
C GLY A 81 -6.90 -1.61 6.96
N MET A 82 -6.06 -2.44 7.58
CA MET A 82 -6.45 -3.78 8.03
C MET A 82 -7.17 -3.78 9.38
N MET A 83 -6.92 -2.79 10.25
CA MET A 83 -7.51 -2.70 11.59
C MET A 83 -9.05 -2.85 11.62
N PRO A 84 -9.84 -2.18 10.75
CA PRO A 84 -11.28 -2.40 10.65
C PRO A 84 -11.70 -3.86 10.42
N VAL A 85 -10.96 -4.60 9.61
CA VAL A 85 -11.24 -5.98 9.23
C VAL A 85 -10.84 -6.95 10.34
N LEU A 86 -9.68 -6.69 10.98
CA LEU A 86 -9.20 -7.49 12.10
C LEU A 86 -10.10 -7.37 13.34
N ARG A 87 -10.79 -6.23 13.50
CA ARG A 87 -11.78 -5.99 14.56
C ARG A 87 -13.20 -6.43 14.19
N GLY A 88 -13.40 -7.10 13.05
CA GLY A 88 -14.69 -7.63 12.61
C GLY A 88 -15.13 -7.11 11.25
N ARG A 89 -16.44 -7.21 10.95
CA ARG A 89 -16.98 -6.73 9.67
C ARG A 89 -16.95 -5.20 9.62
N PRO A 90 -16.28 -4.57 8.63
CA PRO A 90 -16.26 -3.12 8.51
C PRO A 90 -17.65 -2.61 8.10
N GLU A 91 -18.20 -1.70 8.89
CA GLU A 91 -19.48 -1.03 8.65
C GLU A 91 -19.33 0.46 8.99
N GLY A 92 -20.15 1.31 8.37
CA GLY A 92 -20.11 2.77 8.59
C GLY A 92 -18.70 3.36 8.42
N ILE A 93 -18.24 4.12 9.41
CA ILE A 93 -16.93 4.78 9.39
C ILE A 93 -15.75 3.81 9.25
N ARG A 94 -15.88 2.56 9.73
CA ARG A 94 -14.82 1.54 9.63
C ARG A 94 -14.64 1.04 8.20
N PHE A 95 -15.71 1.04 7.42
CA PHE A 95 -15.63 0.74 5.98
C PHE A 95 -14.87 1.86 5.26
N ASP A 96 -15.20 3.11 5.55
CA ASP A 96 -14.54 4.27 4.94
C ASP A 96 -13.05 4.32 5.31
N GLN A 97 -12.71 4.01 6.56
CA GLN A 97 -11.33 3.86 7.02
C GLN A 97 -10.58 2.75 6.27
N HIS A 98 -11.17 1.55 6.18
CA HIS A 98 -10.57 0.43 5.44
C HIS A 98 -10.32 0.83 3.98
N LEU A 99 -11.32 1.39 3.32
CA LEU A 99 -11.24 1.80 1.91
C LEU A 99 -10.12 2.82 1.70
N LYS A 100 -10.11 3.88 2.51
CA LYS A 100 -9.15 4.98 2.41
C LYS A 100 -7.73 4.48 2.64
N PHE A 101 -7.46 3.82 3.77
CA PHE A 101 -6.11 3.41 4.13
C PHE A 101 -5.58 2.28 3.25
N MET A 102 -6.42 1.33 2.80
CA MET A 102 -5.99 0.33 1.83
C MET A 102 -5.65 0.96 0.47
N SER A 103 -6.40 1.99 0.05
CA SER A 103 -6.08 2.74 -1.17
C SER A 103 -4.76 3.49 -1.04
N TRP A 104 -4.53 4.16 0.10
CA TRP A 104 -3.26 4.84 0.38
C TRP A 104 -2.07 3.87 0.50
N SER A 105 -2.27 2.67 1.05
CA SER A 105 -1.26 1.60 1.07
C SER A 105 -0.84 1.22 -0.34
N TYR A 106 -1.79 1.08 -1.27
CA TYR A 106 -1.48 0.75 -2.65
C TYR A 106 -0.83 1.91 -3.42
N ILE A 107 -1.31 3.15 -3.22
CA ILE A 107 -0.68 4.35 -3.79
C ILE A 107 0.78 4.47 -3.30
N GLY A 108 1.00 4.26 -2.00
CA GLY A 108 2.32 4.24 -1.39
C GLY A 108 3.22 3.15 -1.97
N LEU A 109 2.69 1.95 -2.24
CA LEU A 109 3.43 0.88 -2.92
C LEU A 109 3.93 1.31 -4.30
N ILE A 110 3.09 1.97 -5.11
CA ILE A 110 3.50 2.45 -6.44
C ILE A 110 4.54 3.58 -6.31
N ALA A 111 4.36 4.50 -5.37
CA ALA A 111 5.33 5.56 -5.09
C ALA A 111 6.70 4.99 -4.64
N ALA A 112 6.68 3.92 -3.83
CA ALA A 112 7.87 3.22 -3.39
C ALA A 112 8.55 2.47 -4.55
N LEU A 113 7.78 1.83 -5.45
CA LEU A 113 8.32 1.19 -6.66
C LEU A 113 9.07 2.20 -7.54
N VAL A 114 8.52 3.41 -7.70
CA VAL A 114 9.19 4.49 -8.44
C VAL A 114 10.48 4.93 -7.74
N ALA A 115 10.45 5.12 -6.41
CA ALA A 115 11.64 5.49 -5.64
C ALA A 115 12.74 4.41 -5.68
N GLU A 116 12.35 3.15 -5.54
CA GLU A 116 13.23 1.99 -5.61
C GLU A 116 13.87 1.88 -6.99
N SER A 117 13.09 2.02 -8.06
CA SER A 117 13.62 1.99 -9.44
C SER A 117 14.60 3.14 -9.68
N ALA A 118 14.28 4.35 -9.22
CA ALA A 118 15.15 5.50 -9.37
C ALA A 118 16.49 5.31 -8.63
N THR A 119 16.46 4.78 -7.41
CA THR A 119 17.65 4.62 -6.58
C THR A 119 18.48 3.37 -6.89
N ARG A 120 17.87 2.25 -7.29
CA ARG A 120 18.58 0.99 -7.54
C ARG A 120 18.91 0.72 -9.00
N ILE A 121 18.23 1.36 -9.93
CA ILE A 121 18.49 1.23 -11.37
C ILE A 121 18.98 2.57 -11.91
N GLY A 122 18.23 3.65 -11.68
CA GLY A 122 18.55 4.98 -12.20
C GLY A 122 19.89 5.52 -11.70
N MET A 123 20.13 5.53 -10.38
CA MET A 123 21.37 6.06 -9.81
C MET A 123 22.61 5.33 -10.32
N PRO A 124 22.71 3.98 -10.30
CA PRO A 124 23.87 3.28 -10.85
C PRO A 124 24.14 3.58 -12.33
N ILE A 125 23.08 3.69 -13.15
CA ILE A 125 23.21 4.04 -14.56
C ILE A 125 23.79 5.45 -14.71
N LEU A 126 23.27 6.42 -13.96
CA LEU A 126 23.80 7.79 -13.99
C LEU A 126 25.27 7.83 -13.56
N VAL A 127 25.62 7.15 -12.47
CA VAL A 127 27.00 7.07 -11.96
C VAL A 127 27.94 6.44 -12.99
N ALA A 128 27.51 5.37 -13.66
CA ALA A 128 28.28 4.75 -14.74
C ALA A 128 28.53 5.70 -15.93
N ASN A 129 27.70 6.73 -16.10
CA ASN A 129 27.85 7.78 -17.11
C ASN A 129 28.51 9.07 -16.56
N GLY A 130 29.24 8.98 -15.44
CA GLY A 130 30.03 10.08 -14.90
C GLY A 130 29.27 11.05 -13.98
N TYR A 131 28.01 10.75 -13.64
CA TYR A 131 27.24 11.57 -12.70
C TYR A 131 27.65 11.30 -11.25
N THR A 132 27.91 12.36 -10.47
CA THR A 132 28.11 12.28 -9.03
C THR A 132 26.79 12.56 -8.29
N PRO A 133 26.24 11.61 -7.50
CA PRO A 133 25.01 11.83 -6.77
C PRO A 133 25.12 13.01 -5.80
N ARG A 134 24.23 13.99 -5.96
CA ARG A 134 24.10 15.15 -5.06
C ARG A 134 22.81 15.07 -4.24
N PRO A 135 22.69 15.84 -3.13
CA PRO A 135 21.48 15.83 -2.30
C PRO A 135 20.17 16.07 -3.06
N TRP A 136 20.21 16.87 -4.14
CA TRP A 136 19.03 17.11 -4.97
C TRP A 136 18.49 15.86 -5.66
N PHE A 137 19.30 14.82 -5.86
CA PHE A 137 18.81 13.55 -6.40
C PHE A 137 17.73 12.95 -5.50
N TRP A 138 17.97 12.94 -4.19
CA TRP A 138 17.00 12.46 -3.21
C TRP A 138 15.75 13.36 -3.17
N ALA A 139 15.92 14.67 -3.36
CA ALA A 139 14.78 15.59 -3.50
C ALA A 139 13.93 15.26 -4.73
N LEU A 140 14.54 14.92 -5.88
CA LEU A 140 13.81 14.50 -7.09
C LEU A 140 13.10 13.16 -6.89
N VAL A 141 13.73 12.20 -6.22
CA VAL A 141 13.09 10.92 -5.87
C VAL A 141 11.88 11.17 -4.99
N GLY A 142 12.04 11.98 -3.94
CA GLY A 142 10.93 12.38 -3.07
C GLY A 142 9.82 13.08 -3.84
N LEU A 143 10.16 14.05 -4.69
CA LEU A 143 9.20 14.77 -5.54
C LEU A 143 8.43 13.82 -6.46
N ALA A 144 9.12 12.90 -7.15
CA ALA A 144 8.48 11.90 -8.00
C ALA A 144 7.50 11.02 -7.22
N SER A 145 7.89 10.55 -6.03
CA SER A 145 7.01 9.79 -5.14
C SER A 145 5.80 10.62 -4.69
N PHE A 146 5.96 11.90 -4.37
CA PHE A 146 4.85 12.80 -4.02
C PHE A 146 3.94 13.09 -5.21
N LEU A 147 4.46 13.19 -6.42
CA LEU A 147 3.65 13.33 -7.63
C LEU A 147 2.79 12.08 -7.86
N VAL A 148 3.36 10.88 -7.72
CA VAL A 148 2.61 9.62 -7.76
C VAL A 148 1.52 9.61 -6.69
N ALA A 149 1.85 10.00 -5.46
CA ALA A 149 0.87 10.09 -4.38
C ALA A 149 -0.24 11.10 -4.68
N GLY A 150 0.09 12.26 -5.25
CA GLY A 150 -0.85 13.29 -5.66
C GLY A 150 -1.81 12.81 -6.75
N VAL A 151 -1.29 12.20 -7.82
CA VAL A 151 -2.10 11.60 -8.88
C VAL A 151 -2.99 10.49 -8.32
N GLY A 152 -2.45 9.63 -7.47
CA GLY A 152 -3.21 8.59 -6.77
C GLY A 152 -4.34 9.16 -5.93
N ALA A 153 -4.09 10.25 -5.20
CA ALA A 153 -5.10 10.93 -4.41
C ALA A 153 -6.21 11.53 -5.28
N LEU A 154 -5.86 12.13 -6.43
CA LEU A 154 -6.84 12.64 -7.39
C LEU A 154 -7.72 11.53 -7.96
N ILE A 155 -7.14 10.39 -8.32
CA ILE A 155 -7.88 9.21 -8.81
C ILE A 155 -8.80 8.68 -7.71
N LEU A 156 -8.30 8.53 -6.48
CA LEU A 156 -9.10 8.05 -5.36
C LEU A 156 -10.32 8.95 -5.11
N ARG A 157 -10.12 10.27 -5.01
CA ARG A 157 -11.21 11.24 -4.83
C ARG A 157 -12.27 11.16 -5.94
N ARG A 158 -11.84 10.94 -7.19
CA ARG A 158 -12.76 10.75 -8.32
C ARG A 158 -13.55 9.45 -8.24
N GLN A 159 -12.99 8.40 -7.66
CA GLN A 159 -13.62 7.06 -7.58
C GLN A 159 -14.40 6.82 -6.29
N GLU A 160 -14.15 7.59 -5.23
CA GLU A 160 -14.80 7.48 -3.92
C GLU A 160 -16.34 7.36 -3.99
N PRO A 161 -17.07 8.20 -4.75
CA PRO A 161 -18.53 8.08 -4.85
C PRO A 161 -18.98 6.72 -5.43
N GLY A 162 -18.24 6.17 -6.39
CA GLY A 162 -18.51 4.85 -6.96
C GLY A 162 -18.24 3.72 -5.96
N LEU A 163 -17.19 3.87 -5.13
CA LEU A 163 -16.82 2.89 -4.11
C LEU A 163 -17.82 2.85 -2.95
N GLN A 164 -18.47 3.98 -2.63
CA GLN A 164 -19.51 4.05 -1.60
C GLN A 164 -20.74 3.18 -1.91
N ARG A 165 -20.97 2.82 -3.19
CA ARG A 165 -22.05 1.88 -3.57
C ARG A 165 -21.89 0.49 -2.94
N TYR A 166 -20.68 0.13 -2.51
CA TYR A 166 -20.40 -1.14 -1.84
C TYR A 166 -20.50 -1.06 -0.31
N ARG A 167 -20.89 0.09 0.25
CA ARG A 167 -21.00 0.29 1.70
C ARG A 167 -22.05 -0.67 2.27
N PRO A 168 -21.68 -1.54 3.24
CA PRO A 168 -22.65 -2.41 3.89
C PRO A 168 -23.71 -1.58 4.62
N ARG A 169 -24.97 -2.01 4.57
CA ARG A 169 -26.02 -1.45 5.43
C ARG A 169 -25.69 -1.80 6.89
N PRO A 170 -25.88 -0.86 7.83
CA PRO A 170 -25.79 -1.17 9.25
C PRO A 170 -26.70 -2.35 9.58
N ARG A 171 -26.23 -3.30 10.38
CA ARG A 171 -27.14 -4.32 10.93
C ARG A 171 -28.23 -3.63 11.73
N ALA A 172 -29.49 -3.88 11.39
CA ALA A 172 -30.63 -3.44 12.18
C ALA A 172 -30.43 -3.87 13.64
N ASN A 173 -30.72 -2.98 14.58
CA ASN A 173 -30.53 -3.29 15.98
C ASN A 173 -31.54 -4.39 16.34
N ARG A 174 -31.09 -5.49 16.97
CA ARG A 174 -31.94 -6.66 17.25
C ARG A 174 -33.14 -6.31 18.16
N GLY A 175 -33.16 -5.12 18.77
CA GLY A 175 -34.30 -4.60 19.55
C GLY A 175 -35.48 -4.10 18.71
N GLU A 176 -35.25 -3.46 17.56
CA GLU A 176 -36.35 -2.85 16.76
C GLU A 176 -37.29 -3.89 16.13
N THR A 177 -36.78 -5.10 15.87
CA THR A 177 -37.59 -6.19 15.29
C THR A 177 -38.52 -6.86 16.29
N VAL A 178 -38.30 -6.68 17.61
CA VAL A 178 -39.15 -7.26 18.65
C VAL A 178 -40.36 -6.35 18.91
N ASP A 179 -40.17 -5.03 18.91
CA ASP A 179 -41.25 -4.06 19.14
C ASP A 179 -42.20 -3.92 17.95
N ALA A 180 -41.72 -4.13 16.72
CA ALA A 180 -42.56 -4.10 15.52
C ALA A 180 -43.43 -5.36 15.34
N ALA A 181 -43.11 -6.46 16.05
CA ALA A 181 -43.86 -7.72 15.98
C ALA A 181 -44.89 -7.86 17.12
N SER A 182 -44.89 -6.95 18.09
CA SER A 182 -45.84 -6.89 19.21
C SER A 182 -46.90 -5.79 19.06
N SER A 183 -46.97 -5.14 17.89
CA SER A 183 -47.93 -4.07 17.52
C SER A 183 -49.03 -4.57 16.60
#